data_AF-A0A2V8H480-F1
#
_entry.id   AF-A0A2V8H480-F1
#
_cell.length_a   1.000
_cell.length_b   1.000
_cell.length_c   1.000
_cell.angle_alpha   90.00
_cell.angle_beta   90.00
_cell.angle_gamma   90.00
#
_symmetry.space_group_name_H-M   'P 1'
#
loop_
_entity.id
_entity.type
_entity.pdbx_description
1 polymer ?
#
loop_
_entity_poly.entity_id
_entity_poly.type
_entity_poly.pdbx_seq_one_letter_code
_entity_poly.pdbx_strand_id
1 'polypeptide(L)' 'QYEVGHLERLAAIEGYLARVPGLFVTGSGFRSIGIPDCVADGRETAGRAATFVATQRV' A
#
# COMPACT_ATOMS: atom_id res chain seq x y z
N GLN A 1 6.30 6.27 -14.95
CA GLN A 1 5.12 6.71 -15.74
C GLN A 1 3.98 5.79 -15.37
N TYR A 2 2.80 6.35 -15.11
CA TYR A 2 1.59 5.57 -14.96
C TYR A 2 0.95 5.41 -16.33
N GLU A 3 0.55 4.18 -16.64
CA GLU A 3 -0.14 3.85 -17.87
C GLU A 3 -1.61 4.30 -17.80
N VAL A 4 -2.23 4.45 -18.96
CA VAL A 4 -3.70 4.51 -19.02
C VAL A 4 -4.24 3.21 -18.38
N GLY A 5 -5.18 3.33 -17.45
CA GLY A 5 -5.68 2.18 -16.68
C GLY A 5 -5.04 2.00 -15.29
N HIS A 6 -4.08 2.86 -14.90
CA HIS A 6 -3.37 2.72 -13.63
C HIS A 6 -4.28 2.82 -12.41
N LEU A 7 -5.26 3.73 -12.43
CA LEU A 7 -6.17 3.91 -11.31
C LEU A 7 -7.11 2.71 -11.15
N GLU A 8 -7.56 2.14 -12.26
CA GLU A 8 -8.39 0.94 -12.31
C GLU A 8 -7.61 -0.28 -11.79
N ARG A 9 -6.33 -0.39 -12.16
CA ARG A 9 -5.43 -1.41 -11.64
C ARG A 9 -5.24 -1.26 -10.13
N LEU A 10 -5.05 -0.05 -9.63
CA LEU A 10 -4.96 0.22 -8.19
C LEU A 10 -6.25 -0.15 -7.46
N ALA A 11 -7.42 0.21 -8.01
CA ALA A 11 -8.71 -0.14 -7.42
C ALA A 11 -8.91 -1.66 -7.34
N ALA A 12 -8.51 -2.40 -8.39
CA ALA A 12 -8.54 -3.85 -8.37
C ALA A 12 -7.62 -4.43 -7.28
N ILE A 13 -6.38 -3.92 -7.18
CA ILE A 13 -5.42 -4.32 -6.13
C ILE A 13 -6.00 -4.07 -4.74
N GLU A 14 -6.58 -2.90 -4.49
CA GLU A 14 -7.21 -2.57 -3.20
C GLU A 14 -8.36 -3.53 -2.86
N GLY A 15 -9.18 -3.90 -3.86
CA GLY A 15 -10.22 -4.92 -3.70
C GLY A 15 -9.67 -6.30 -3.30
N TYR A 16 -8.52 -6.70 -3.84
CA TYR A 16 -7.85 -7.94 -3.44
C TYR A 16 -7.23 -7.85 -2.05
N LEU A 17 -6.57 -6.74 -1.72
CA LEU A 17 -5.92 -6.52 -0.42
C LEU A 17 -6.94 -6.54 0.72
N ALA A 18 -8.15 -6.02 0.51
CA ALA A 18 -9.23 -6.07 1.49
C ALA A 18 -9.60 -7.51 1.92
N ARG A 19 -9.27 -8.52 1.10
CA ARG A 19 -9.53 -9.94 1.37
C ARG A 19 -8.37 -10.67 2.04
N VAL A 20 -7.22 -10.00 2.23
CA VAL A 20 -6.01 -10.59 2.81
C VAL A 20 -5.52 -9.71 3.97
N PRO A 21 -6.10 -9.87 5.18
CA PRO A 21 -5.68 -9.11 6.35
C PRO A 21 -4.18 -9.29 6.62
N GLY A 22 -3.47 -8.19 6.84
CA GLY A 22 -2.04 -8.20 7.16
C GLY A 22 -1.10 -8.08 5.96
N LEU A 23 -1.64 -8.08 4.74
CA LEU A 23 -0.87 -7.75 3.54
C LEU A 23 -0.99 -6.26 3.23
N PHE A 24 0.15 -5.60 3.07
CA PHE A 24 0.24 -4.18 2.75
C PHE A 24 1.17 -3.98 1.55
N VAL A 25 0.91 -2.95 0.75
CA VAL A 25 1.70 -2.58 -0.43
C VAL A 25 2.03 -1.10 -0.40
N THR A 26 3.19 -0.72 -0.95
CA THR A 26 3.70 0.65 -0.97
C THR A 26 4.72 0.80 -2.10
N GLY A 27 4.99 2.04 -2.52
CA GLY A 27 6.05 2.40 -3.44
C GLY A 27 5.58 2.95 -4.78
N SER A 28 6.54 3.20 -5.67
CA SER A 28 6.33 3.93 -6.92
C SER A 28 5.46 3.22 -7.96
N GLY A 29 5.27 1.91 -7.82
CA GLY A 29 4.33 1.15 -8.64
C GLY A 29 2.87 1.35 -8.24
N PHE A 30 2.61 2.01 -7.11
CA PHE A 30 1.27 2.25 -6.58
C PHE A 30 0.91 3.72 -6.70
N ARG A 31 1.13 4.49 -5.63
CA ARG A 31 0.68 5.88 -5.54
C ARG A 31 1.84 6.88 -5.55
N SER A 32 3.09 6.42 -5.42
CA SER A 32 4.23 7.32 -5.27
C SER A 32 4.89 7.76 -6.58
N ILE A 33 5.15 9.05 -6.75
CA ILE A 33 5.69 9.63 -7.99
C ILE A 33 7.23 9.79 -7.94
N GLY A 34 7.81 10.04 -6.76
CA GLY A 34 9.24 10.28 -6.58
C GLY A 34 9.81 9.71 -5.28
N ILE A 35 11.12 9.81 -5.09
CA ILE A 35 11.81 9.24 -3.91
C ILE A 35 11.23 9.77 -2.59
N PRO A 36 11.02 11.09 -2.38
CA PRO A 36 10.46 11.58 -1.12
C PRO A 36 9.06 11.03 -0.84
N ASP A 37 8.25 10.89 -1.89
CA ASP A 37 6.90 10.35 -1.84
C ASP A 37 6.91 8.84 -1.52
N CYS A 38 7.84 8.08 -2.09
CA CYS A 38 8.04 6.67 -1.75
C CYS A 38 8.45 6.49 -0.29
N VAL A 39 9.30 7.39 0.24
CA VAL A 39 9.72 7.35 1.66
C VAL A 39 8.54 7.67 2.57
N ALA A 40 7.71 8.65 2.23
CA ALA A 40 6.51 8.98 3.00
C ALA A 40 5.50 7.82 2.99
N ASP A 41 5.16 7.29 1.82
CA ASP A 41 4.26 6.15 1.64
C ASP A 41 4.74 4.89 2.38
N GLY A 42 6.04 4.59 2.28
CA GLY A 42 6.64 3.46 2.99
C GLY A 42 6.55 3.59 4.51
N ARG A 43 6.74 4.80 5.05
CA ARG A 43 6.62 5.06 6.49
C ARG A 43 5.17 4.92 6.98
N GLU A 44 4.21 5.45 6.23
CA GLU A 44 2.79 5.28 6.55
C GLU A 44 2.39 3.81 6.55
N THR A 45 2.77 3.08 5.50
CA THR A 45 2.47 1.66 5.33
C THR A 45 3.10 0.82 6.44
N ALA A 46 4.35 1.09 6.81
CA ALA A 46 5.01 0.43 7.93
C ALA A 46 4.28 0.69 9.27
N GLY A 47 3.80 1.92 9.49
CA GLY A 47 2.97 2.24 10.66
C GLY A 47 1.69 1.41 10.73
N ARG A 48 0.97 1.31 9.62
CA ARG A 48 -0.25 0.47 9.52
C ARG A 48 0.04 -1.00 9.78
N ALA A 49 1.12 -1.53 9.23
CA ALA A 49 1.55 -2.91 9.45
C ALA A 49 1.94 -3.16 10.92
N ALA A 50 2.67 -2.24 11.54
CA ALA A 50 3.04 -2.33 12.95
C ALA A 50 1.79 -2.32 13.86
N THR A 51 0.83 -1.42 13.59
CA THR A 51 -0.45 -1.39 14.31
C THR A 51 -1.21 -2.71 14.15
N PHE A 52 -1.29 -3.24 12.94
CA PHE A 52 -1.98 -4.50 12.67
C PHE A 52 -1.41 -5.67 13.47
N VAL A 53 -0.08 -5.83 13.50
CA VAL A 53 0.56 -6.90 14.29
C VAL A 53 0.38 -6.67 15.79
N ALA A 54 0.41 -5.42 16.25
CA ALA A 54 0.20 -5.10 17.66
C ALA A 54 -1.23 -5.41 18.15
N THR A 55 -2.24 -5.26 17.28
CA THR A 55 -3.65 -5.51 17.63
C THR A 55 -4.08 -6.96 17.42
N GLN A 56 -3.40 -7.72 16.55
CA GLN A 56 -3.69 -9.13 16.28
C GLN A 56 -2.91 -10.12 17.15
N ARG A 57 -2.55 -9.76 18.40
CA ARG A 57 -1.92 -10.70 19.32
C ARG A 57 -2.80 -11.96 19.48
N VAL A 58 -2.31 -13.07 18.94
CA VAL A 58 -2.72 -14.45 19.27
C VAL A 58 -2.22 -14.79 20.66
#